data_AF-A0A9D9X238-F1
#
_entry.id   AF-A0A9D9X238-F1
#
_cell.length_a   1.000
_cell.length_b   1.000
_cell.length_c   1.000
_cell.angle_alpha   90.00
_cell.angle_beta   90.00
_cell.angle_gamma   90.00
#
_symmetry.space_group_name_H-M   'P 1'
#
loop_
_entity.id
_entity.type
_entity.pdbx_description
1 polymer ?
#
loop_
_entity_poly.entity_id
_entity_poly.type
_entity_poly.pdbx_seq_one_letter_code
_entity_poly.pdbx_strand_id
1 'polypeptide(L)'
;MTVPALKKIPVDQVRLGMHLHELCGAWLDHPFWKTKFVLEDVADLKKLQQSGIRECWIDVSKGLDVAATFVDEPAQVARRTGAASSALDVDTATDLARAAQIRPPAPVALQEEVHRAADLCNQARAAVISLFSEARMGRVVFSAECEELVHGISDSVMRNTTAMLSLARLKSHDDYTYMHSVAVAALMAALARQLQLEPDEIRLAAKAGLLHDMGKAVMPRDILNKPGKLTDEEFVVIRTHPERGHALLMAGEVAEEAVLDVCLHHHEKTDGSGYPHRLPGDRISMFAKMGAVCDVYDAITSNRPYKQGWDPAESIARMAGWAKGHFDSAIFKAFVTSLGIYPTGSLVRLKSGLLAVVTRQNDAALTAPEVKVFFSTKQGLHVPPRLLDLSSPGCTDRIIVRESNESWKFGHLDELWAGEEALRKIGRKR
;
A
#
# COMPACT_ATOMS: atom_id res chain seq x y z
N MET A 1 -24.07 24.57 -20.22
CA MET A 1 -24.17 23.74 -19.00
C MET A 1 -25.64 23.39 -18.80
N THR A 2 -26.03 22.15 -19.09
CA THR A 2 -27.40 21.65 -18.90
C THR A 2 -27.63 21.38 -17.42
N VAL A 3 -28.69 21.96 -16.85
CA VAL A 3 -29.12 21.73 -15.46
C VAL A 3 -29.66 20.29 -15.38
N PRO A 4 -29.19 19.44 -14.45
CA PRO A 4 -29.67 18.06 -14.34
C PRO A 4 -31.14 18.03 -13.92
N ALA A 5 -31.96 17.25 -14.63
CA ALA A 5 -33.35 17.01 -14.30
C ALA A 5 -33.42 15.87 -13.27
N LEU A 6 -33.42 16.23 -11.98
CA LEU A 6 -33.45 15.26 -10.88
C LEU A 6 -34.88 14.99 -10.42
N LYS A 7 -35.19 13.72 -10.22
CA LYS A 7 -36.51 13.26 -9.76
C LYS A 7 -36.36 12.29 -8.60
N LYS A 8 -37.03 12.56 -7.50
CA LYS A 8 -37.08 11.66 -6.33
C LYS A 8 -38.15 10.60 -6.55
N ILE A 9 -37.77 9.34 -6.40
CA ILE A 9 -38.67 8.18 -6.57
C ILE A 9 -38.51 7.21 -5.39
N PRO A 10 -39.58 6.48 -5.04
CA PRO A 10 -39.49 5.29 -4.20
C PRO A 10 -38.59 4.19 -4.80
N VAL A 11 -37.88 3.44 -3.96
CA VAL A 11 -36.93 2.39 -4.41
C VAL A 11 -37.62 1.22 -5.12
N ASP A 12 -38.88 0.93 -4.79
CA ASP A 12 -39.69 -0.09 -5.46
C ASP A 12 -40.00 0.25 -6.93
N GLN A 13 -39.84 1.51 -7.33
CA GLN A 13 -40.02 1.98 -8.71
C GLN A 13 -38.72 2.00 -9.52
N VAL A 14 -37.58 1.63 -8.91
CA VAL A 14 -36.28 1.57 -9.59
C VAL A 14 -36.26 0.36 -10.54
N ARG A 15 -35.71 0.56 -11.74
CA ARG A 15 -35.52 -0.51 -12.74
C ARG A 15 -34.18 -0.37 -13.45
N LEU A 16 -33.79 -1.42 -14.16
CA LEU A 16 -32.56 -1.41 -14.96
C LEU A 16 -32.61 -0.31 -16.02
N GLY A 17 -31.48 0.34 -16.27
CA GLY A 17 -31.33 1.49 -17.16
C GLY A 17 -31.62 2.84 -16.52
N MET A 18 -32.00 2.91 -15.23
CA MET A 18 -32.15 4.19 -14.52
C MET A 18 -30.80 4.70 -14.03
N HIS A 19 -30.55 6.00 -14.16
CA HIS A 19 -29.36 6.65 -13.61
C HIS A 19 -29.62 7.14 -12.20
N LEU A 20 -29.17 6.39 -11.19
CA LEU A 20 -29.25 6.78 -9.79
C LEU A 20 -28.29 7.95 -9.53
N HIS A 21 -28.81 9.02 -8.93
CA HIS A 21 -28.07 10.25 -8.63
C HIS A 21 -27.73 10.40 -7.14
N GLU A 22 -28.62 9.92 -6.26
CA GLU A 22 -28.46 9.96 -4.80
C GLU A 22 -29.43 8.97 -4.15
N LEU A 23 -29.05 8.32 -3.03
CA LEU A 23 -29.97 7.47 -2.24
C LEU A 23 -30.21 8.15 -0.89
N CYS A 24 -31.47 8.28 -0.45
CA CYS A 24 -31.80 9.05 0.75
C CYS A 24 -31.79 8.16 2.01
N GLY A 25 -30.85 8.40 2.92
CA GLY A 25 -30.74 7.68 4.21
C GLY A 25 -29.49 8.08 5.01
N ALA A 26 -29.34 7.55 6.23
CA ALA A 26 -28.09 7.67 6.96
C ALA A 26 -26.99 6.90 6.21
N TRP A 27 -25.82 7.52 6.03
CA TRP A 27 -24.70 7.01 5.22
C TRP A 27 -24.24 5.58 5.55
N LEU A 28 -24.61 5.05 6.73
CA LEU A 28 -24.34 3.67 7.17
C LEU A 28 -25.15 2.57 6.45
N ASP A 29 -26.25 2.89 5.76
CA ASP A 29 -27.17 1.87 5.20
C ASP A 29 -27.02 1.65 3.68
N HIS A 30 -25.95 2.15 3.06
CA HIS A 30 -25.77 2.07 1.60
C HIS A 30 -25.12 0.76 1.13
N PRO A 31 -25.75 0.01 0.20
CA PRO A 31 -25.15 -1.19 -0.41
C PRO A 31 -24.17 -0.90 -1.56
N PHE A 32 -23.94 0.37 -1.93
CA PHE A 32 -23.08 0.77 -3.05
C PHE A 32 -22.09 1.88 -2.67
N TRP A 33 -20.87 1.81 -3.22
CA TRP A 33 -19.79 2.77 -2.95
C TRP A 33 -19.75 3.97 -3.93
N LYS A 34 -20.53 3.93 -5.01
CA LYS A 34 -20.72 5.05 -5.95
C LYS A 34 -22.06 5.74 -5.68
N THR A 35 -22.06 7.07 -5.59
CA THR A 35 -23.29 7.86 -5.40
C THR A 35 -24.07 8.08 -6.70
N LYS A 36 -23.42 7.94 -7.87
CA LYS A 36 -24.00 8.19 -9.19
C LYS A 36 -23.62 7.09 -10.18
N PHE A 37 -24.59 6.33 -10.67
CA PHE A 37 -24.35 5.26 -11.65
C PHE A 37 -25.65 4.84 -12.36
N VAL A 38 -25.51 4.23 -13.54
CA VAL A 38 -26.64 3.58 -14.25
C VAL A 38 -26.80 2.16 -13.71
N LEU A 39 -28.03 1.81 -13.34
CA LEU A 39 -28.34 0.49 -12.81
C LEU A 39 -28.48 -0.52 -13.97
N GLU A 40 -27.43 -1.24 -14.31
CA GLU A 40 -27.43 -2.15 -15.48
C GLU A 40 -27.56 -3.64 -15.09
N ASP A 41 -27.32 -3.97 -13.82
CA ASP A 41 -27.33 -5.34 -13.30
C ASP A 41 -28.59 -5.67 -12.46
N VAL A 42 -29.24 -6.79 -12.78
CA VAL A 42 -30.36 -7.37 -12.04
C VAL A 42 -29.99 -7.65 -10.56
N ALA A 43 -28.74 -8.03 -10.30
CA ALA A 43 -28.26 -8.29 -8.94
C ALA A 43 -28.19 -7.01 -8.10
N ASP A 44 -27.80 -5.89 -8.71
CA ASP A 44 -27.74 -4.60 -8.03
C ASP A 44 -29.14 -4.01 -7.81
N LEU A 45 -30.07 -4.23 -8.75
CA LEU A 45 -31.49 -3.90 -8.54
C LEU A 45 -32.07 -4.65 -7.34
N LYS A 46 -31.81 -5.96 -7.23
CA LYS A 46 -32.27 -6.76 -6.08
C LYS A 46 -31.65 -6.29 -4.76
N LYS A 47 -30.36 -5.96 -4.74
CA LYS A 47 -29.70 -5.42 -3.54
C LYS A 47 -30.28 -4.08 -3.10
N LEU A 48 -30.61 -3.19 -4.05
CA LEU A 48 -31.23 -1.91 -3.74
C LEU A 48 -32.63 -2.10 -3.17
N GLN A 49 -33.44 -2.97 -3.78
CA GLN A 49 -34.80 -3.29 -3.32
C GLN A 49 -34.83 -4.02 -1.97
N GLN A 50 -33.78 -4.76 -1.64
CA GLN A 50 -33.62 -5.46 -0.36
C GLN A 50 -32.93 -4.61 0.72
N SER A 51 -32.49 -3.40 0.38
CA SER A 51 -31.90 -2.47 1.34
C SER A 51 -32.97 -1.75 2.16
N GLY A 52 -32.59 -1.19 3.31
CA GLY A 52 -33.49 -0.39 4.16
C GLY A 52 -33.86 0.98 3.57
N ILE A 53 -33.38 1.31 2.36
CA ILE A 53 -33.54 2.61 1.72
C ILE A 53 -34.92 2.70 1.08
N ARG A 54 -35.69 3.74 1.44
CA ARG A 54 -37.06 3.92 0.96
C ARG A 54 -37.18 4.77 -0.30
N GLU A 55 -36.28 5.72 -0.48
CA GLU A 55 -36.34 6.69 -1.59
C GLU A 55 -34.95 6.98 -2.18
N CYS A 56 -34.91 7.28 -3.47
CA CYS A 56 -33.71 7.67 -4.19
C CYS A 56 -34.00 8.76 -5.24
N TRP A 57 -32.98 9.53 -5.60
CA TRP A 57 -33.02 10.46 -6.71
C TRP A 57 -32.46 9.81 -7.97
N ILE A 58 -33.18 9.96 -9.08
CA ILE A 58 -32.71 9.60 -10.43
C ILE A 58 -32.47 10.85 -11.26
N ASP A 59 -31.52 10.75 -12.18
CA ASP A 59 -31.26 11.77 -13.21
C ASP A 59 -31.93 11.33 -14.53
N VAL A 60 -33.11 11.89 -14.82
CA VAL A 60 -33.90 11.51 -16.00
C VAL A 60 -33.28 12.02 -17.30
N SER A 61 -32.24 12.88 -17.22
CA SER A 61 -31.48 13.30 -18.40
C SER A 61 -30.38 12.29 -18.80
N LYS A 62 -30.10 11.30 -17.95
CA LYS A 62 -29.00 10.33 -18.12
C LYS A 62 -29.43 8.87 -18.05
N GLY A 63 -30.71 8.60 -17.78
CA GLY A 63 -31.26 7.26 -17.69
C GLY A 63 -32.79 7.26 -17.78
N LEU A 64 -33.39 6.07 -17.66
CA LEU A 64 -34.83 5.90 -17.78
C LEU A 64 -35.61 6.60 -16.65
N ASP A 65 -36.78 7.16 -16.97
CA ASP A 65 -37.74 7.68 -15.97
C ASP A 65 -38.67 6.55 -15.47
N VAL A 66 -39.38 6.78 -14.36
CA VAL A 66 -40.48 5.93 -13.89
C VAL A 66 -41.58 5.87 -14.94
N ALA A 67 -41.99 4.65 -15.30
CA ALA A 67 -42.93 4.42 -16.38
C ALA A 67 -44.29 5.08 -16.06
N ALA A 68 -44.74 6.02 -16.91
CA ALA A 68 -46.16 6.27 -17.03
C ALA A 68 -46.78 5.00 -17.63
N THR A 69 -47.72 4.38 -16.92
CA THR A 69 -48.54 3.26 -17.37
C THR A 69 -49.00 3.47 -18.80
N PHE A 70 -48.52 2.64 -19.76
CA PHE A 70 -49.25 2.16 -20.93
C PHE A 70 -48.55 0.94 -21.57
N VAL A 71 -49.27 -0.19 -21.52
CA VAL A 71 -49.47 -1.35 -22.43
C VAL A 71 -48.33 -1.94 -23.31
N ASP A 72 -48.32 -3.28 -23.31
CA ASP A 72 -47.61 -4.33 -24.06
C ASP A 72 -47.01 -4.04 -25.46
N GLU A 73 -45.82 -4.62 -25.73
CA GLU A 73 -45.56 -5.60 -26.83
C GLU A 73 -44.11 -6.14 -26.84
N PRO A 74 -43.82 -7.33 -27.44
CA PRO A 74 -42.70 -8.20 -27.06
C PRO A 74 -41.42 -8.07 -27.92
N ALA A 75 -40.29 -8.42 -27.30
CA ALA A 75 -38.95 -8.40 -27.92
C ALA A 75 -38.71 -9.58 -28.89
N GLN A 76 -38.28 -9.26 -30.11
CA GLN A 76 -37.83 -10.21 -31.12
C GLN A 76 -36.38 -10.67 -30.88
N VAL A 77 -36.20 -11.99 -30.93
CA VAL A 77 -34.93 -12.71 -30.99
C VAL A 77 -34.38 -12.66 -32.41
N ALA A 78 -33.15 -12.17 -32.59
CA ALA A 78 -32.39 -12.32 -33.83
C ALA A 78 -31.11 -13.11 -33.59
N ARG A 79 -31.14 -14.38 -34.01
CA ARG A 79 -29.97 -15.22 -34.25
C ARG A 79 -29.12 -14.64 -35.39
N ARG A 80 -27.79 -14.70 -35.27
CA ARG A 80 -26.90 -14.82 -36.42
C ARG A 80 -25.91 -15.96 -36.22
N THR A 81 -25.93 -16.83 -37.22
CA THR A 81 -25.18 -18.07 -37.39
C THR A 81 -23.84 -17.82 -38.09
N GLY A 82 -22.79 -18.50 -37.60
CA GLY A 82 -21.78 -19.24 -38.37
C GLY A 82 -20.76 -18.46 -39.22
N ALA A 83 -19.47 -18.63 -38.91
CA ALA A 83 -18.54 -19.43 -39.71
C ALA A 83 -17.14 -19.42 -39.09
N ALA A 84 -16.55 -20.60 -38.94
CA ALA A 84 -15.15 -20.80 -38.56
C ALA A 84 -14.24 -20.60 -39.77
N SER A 85 -13.05 -20.02 -39.55
CA SER A 85 -11.87 -20.22 -40.40
C SER A 85 -10.61 -20.03 -39.57
N SER A 86 -9.76 -21.04 -39.66
CA SER A 86 -8.43 -21.21 -39.08
C SER A 86 -7.41 -20.14 -39.51
N ALA A 87 -6.59 -19.69 -38.57
CA ALA A 87 -5.18 -19.38 -38.77
C ALA A 87 -4.49 -19.30 -37.39
N LEU A 88 -3.82 -20.39 -37.01
CA LEU A 88 -2.81 -20.41 -35.97
C LEU A 88 -1.47 -19.94 -36.58
N ASP A 89 -0.66 -19.34 -35.71
CA ASP A 89 0.79 -19.11 -35.83
C ASP A 89 1.23 -17.99 -36.79
N VAL A 90 1.59 -16.83 -36.23
CA VAL A 90 2.96 -16.26 -36.18
C VAL A 90 2.87 -14.93 -35.38
N ASP A 91 3.05 -14.95 -34.06
CA ASP A 91 3.62 -13.77 -33.34
C ASP A 91 4.17 -14.06 -31.92
N THR A 92 4.32 -15.33 -31.53
CA THR A 92 4.84 -15.70 -30.19
C THR A 92 6.34 -15.40 -29.99
N ALA A 93 7.10 -15.20 -31.07
CA ALA A 93 8.52 -14.89 -31.00
C ALA A 93 8.80 -13.41 -30.66
N THR A 94 7.88 -12.51 -31.03
CA THR A 94 8.06 -11.06 -30.84
C THR A 94 7.74 -10.64 -29.40
N ASP A 95 6.77 -11.31 -28.76
CA ASP A 95 6.41 -11.06 -27.35
C ASP A 95 7.43 -11.65 -26.36
N LEU A 96 8.01 -12.83 -26.65
CA LEU A 96 9.07 -13.41 -25.83
C LEU A 96 10.38 -12.60 -25.87
N ALA A 97 10.69 -11.97 -27.02
CA ALA A 97 11.86 -11.10 -27.15
C ALA A 97 11.67 -9.75 -26.43
N ARG A 98 10.43 -9.29 -26.26
CA ARG A 98 10.10 -8.03 -25.56
C ARG A 98 10.10 -8.19 -24.04
N ALA A 99 9.76 -9.37 -23.54
CA ALA A 99 9.89 -9.74 -22.13
C ALA A 99 11.36 -9.91 -21.68
N ALA A 100 12.29 -10.19 -22.62
CA ALA A 100 13.67 -10.57 -22.31
C ALA A 100 14.67 -9.39 -22.15
N GLN A 101 14.24 -8.12 -22.18
CA GLN A 101 15.13 -6.97 -21.95
C GLN A 101 14.47 -5.85 -21.13
N ILE A 102 13.95 -6.16 -19.94
CA ILE A 102 13.66 -5.11 -18.95
C ILE A 102 14.99 -4.75 -18.28
N ARG A 103 15.72 -3.80 -18.85
CA ARG A 103 16.89 -3.23 -18.16
C ARG A 103 16.41 -2.51 -16.90
N PRO A 104 17.04 -2.74 -15.74
CA PRO A 104 16.69 -2.00 -14.53
C PRO A 104 16.86 -0.49 -14.80
N PRO A 105 15.95 0.35 -14.29
CA PRO A 105 16.01 1.78 -14.56
C PRO A 105 17.29 2.37 -13.95
N ALA A 106 17.86 3.38 -14.63
CA ALA A 106 19.05 4.06 -14.13
C ALA A 106 18.78 4.76 -12.79
N PRO A 107 19.70 4.70 -11.81
CA PRO A 107 19.57 5.44 -10.56
C PRO A 107 19.40 6.94 -10.79
N VAL A 108 18.54 7.60 -10.01
CA VAL A 108 18.30 9.06 -10.09
C VAL A 108 18.40 9.71 -8.71
N ALA A 109 18.59 11.03 -8.71
CA ALA A 109 18.67 11.81 -7.48
C ALA A 109 17.35 11.75 -6.69
N LEU A 110 17.44 11.76 -5.36
CA LEU A 110 16.29 11.66 -4.45
C LEU A 110 15.21 12.70 -4.79
N GLN A 111 15.63 13.95 -5.04
CA GLN A 111 14.72 15.07 -5.25
C GLN A 111 13.93 14.96 -6.56
N GLU A 112 14.50 14.29 -7.56
CA GLU A 112 13.83 13.98 -8.82
C GLU A 112 12.84 12.81 -8.65
N GLU A 113 13.23 11.77 -7.90
CA GLU A 113 12.35 10.60 -7.72
C GLU A 113 11.21 10.84 -6.74
N VAL A 114 11.41 11.68 -5.72
CA VAL A 114 10.39 11.96 -4.68
C VAL A 114 9.06 12.41 -5.28
N HIS A 115 9.08 13.20 -6.35
CA HIS A 115 7.85 13.63 -7.03
C HIS A 115 7.14 12.47 -7.74
N ARG A 116 7.89 11.59 -8.42
CA ARG A 116 7.34 10.40 -9.10
C ARG A 116 6.81 9.39 -8.09
N ALA A 117 7.57 9.13 -7.04
CA ALA A 117 7.19 8.24 -5.96
C ALA A 117 5.94 8.73 -5.22
N ALA A 118 5.77 10.06 -5.06
CA ALA A 118 4.55 10.63 -4.49
C ALA A 118 3.32 10.43 -5.38
N ASP A 119 3.45 10.64 -6.69
CA ASP A 119 2.37 10.37 -7.66
C ASP A 119 2.00 8.89 -7.68
N LEU A 120 3.01 8.01 -7.64
CA LEU A 120 2.82 6.57 -7.57
C LEU A 120 2.11 6.15 -6.27
N CYS A 121 2.50 6.68 -5.11
CA CYS A 121 1.84 6.40 -3.84
C CYS A 121 0.34 6.78 -3.88
N ASN A 122 0.00 7.89 -4.53
CA ASN A 122 -1.39 8.31 -4.70
C ASN A 122 -2.20 7.37 -5.59
N GLN A 123 -1.61 6.94 -6.71
CA GLN A 123 -2.23 5.98 -7.62
C GLN A 123 -2.40 4.62 -6.93
N ALA A 124 -1.37 4.18 -6.22
CA ALA A 124 -1.35 2.95 -5.44
C ALA A 124 -2.52 2.89 -4.44
N ARG A 125 -2.80 4.00 -3.75
CA ARG A 125 -3.92 4.10 -2.82
C ARG A 125 -5.25 3.69 -3.47
N ALA A 126 -5.56 4.26 -4.64
CA ALA A 126 -6.82 3.97 -5.32
C ALA A 126 -6.89 2.51 -5.80
N ALA A 127 -5.79 2.00 -6.36
CA ALA A 127 -5.71 0.62 -6.85
C ALA A 127 -5.86 -0.41 -5.71
N VAL A 128 -5.15 -0.23 -4.61
CA VAL A 128 -5.21 -1.15 -3.46
C VAL A 128 -6.60 -1.12 -2.79
N ILE A 129 -7.25 0.06 -2.73
CA ILE A 129 -8.64 0.15 -2.25
C ILE A 129 -9.59 -0.67 -3.15
N SER A 130 -9.44 -0.57 -4.48
CA SER A 130 -10.24 -1.35 -5.43
C SER A 130 -10.02 -2.84 -5.22
N LEU A 131 -8.75 -3.27 -5.17
CA LEU A 131 -8.34 -4.65 -4.98
C LEU A 131 -8.95 -5.28 -3.72
N PHE A 132 -8.85 -4.60 -2.57
CA PHE A 132 -9.46 -5.08 -1.32
C PHE A 132 -10.99 -5.10 -1.39
N SER A 133 -11.61 -4.14 -2.07
CA SER A 133 -13.07 -4.11 -2.24
C SER A 133 -13.57 -5.26 -3.12
N GLU A 134 -12.85 -5.58 -4.18
CA GLU A 134 -13.15 -6.71 -5.06
C GLU A 134 -12.97 -8.05 -4.34
N ALA A 135 -11.85 -8.21 -3.62
CA ALA A 135 -11.58 -9.39 -2.82
C ALA A 135 -12.69 -9.66 -1.79
N ARG A 136 -13.21 -8.59 -1.17
CA ARG A 136 -14.36 -8.67 -0.25
C ARG A 136 -15.65 -9.16 -0.93
N MET A 137 -15.82 -8.89 -2.23
CA MET A 137 -16.94 -9.41 -3.02
C MET A 137 -16.72 -10.83 -3.53
N GLY A 138 -15.64 -11.50 -3.10
CA GLY A 138 -15.27 -12.84 -3.54
C GLY A 138 -14.69 -12.88 -4.95
N ARG A 139 -14.28 -11.74 -5.49
CA ARG A 139 -13.60 -11.62 -6.79
C ARG A 139 -12.20 -11.12 -6.53
N VAL A 140 -11.21 -11.99 -6.54
CA VAL A 140 -9.82 -11.53 -6.64
C VAL A 140 -9.48 -11.54 -8.11
N VAL A 141 -9.39 -10.38 -8.72
CA VAL A 141 -8.83 -10.24 -10.06
C VAL A 141 -7.54 -9.47 -9.89
N PHE A 142 -6.41 -10.14 -10.07
CA PHE A 142 -5.15 -9.42 -10.17
C PHE A 142 -5.12 -8.73 -11.54
N SER A 143 -5.54 -7.48 -11.55
CA SER A 143 -5.76 -6.73 -12.77
C SER A 143 -4.45 -6.20 -13.36
N ALA A 144 -4.48 -5.78 -14.63
CA ALA A 144 -3.33 -5.16 -15.27
C ALA A 144 -2.85 -3.92 -14.48
N GLU A 145 -3.77 -3.17 -13.86
CA GLU A 145 -3.43 -2.03 -13.02
C GLU A 145 -2.63 -2.42 -11.76
N CYS A 146 -2.87 -3.61 -11.20
CA CYS A 146 -2.09 -4.10 -10.06
C CYS A 146 -0.68 -4.52 -10.49
N GLU A 147 -0.52 -5.13 -11.67
CA GLU A 147 0.80 -5.41 -12.25
C GLU A 147 1.57 -4.11 -12.53
N GLU A 148 0.94 -3.12 -13.17
CA GLU A 148 1.54 -1.80 -13.41
C GLU A 148 1.98 -1.13 -12.11
N LEU A 149 1.19 -1.26 -11.04
CA LEU A 149 1.55 -0.75 -9.73
C LEU A 149 2.80 -1.45 -9.16
N VAL A 150 2.84 -2.78 -9.21
CA VAL A 150 4.00 -3.57 -8.76
C VAL A 150 5.26 -3.18 -9.54
N HIS A 151 5.14 -3.03 -10.85
CA HIS A 151 6.20 -2.55 -11.73
C HIS A 151 6.65 -1.15 -11.32
N GLY A 152 5.73 -0.21 -11.17
CA GLY A 152 6.02 1.16 -10.75
C GLY A 152 6.75 1.24 -9.41
N ILE A 153 6.32 0.45 -8.41
CA ILE A 153 6.94 0.40 -7.08
C ILE A 153 8.37 -0.15 -7.20
N SER A 154 8.53 -1.28 -7.88
CA SER A 154 9.83 -1.93 -8.05
C SER A 154 10.81 -1.01 -8.77
N ASP A 155 10.36 -0.38 -9.86
CA ASP A 155 11.15 0.56 -10.64
C ASP A 155 11.53 1.81 -9.84
N SER A 156 10.60 2.33 -9.02
CA SER A 156 10.90 3.47 -8.14
C SER A 156 11.94 3.10 -7.09
N VAL A 157 11.86 1.90 -6.51
CA VAL A 157 12.86 1.39 -5.57
C VAL A 157 14.22 1.18 -6.24
N MET A 158 14.25 0.72 -7.50
CA MET A 158 15.49 0.59 -8.28
C MET A 158 16.12 1.95 -8.56
N ARG A 159 15.32 2.94 -8.99
CA ARG A 159 15.78 4.31 -9.26
C ARG A 159 16.30 4.99 -7.99
N ASN A 160 15.54 4.89 -6.90
CA ASN A 160 15.90 5.45 -5.61
C ASN A 160 15.12 4.78 -4.46
N THR A 161 15.77 3.85 -3.76
CA THR A 161 15.16 3.11 -2.64
C THR A 161 14.64 4.02 -1.54
N THR A 162 15.37 5.10 -1.24
CA THR A 162 14.98 6.06 -0.20
C THR A 162 13.68 6.78 -0.51
N ALA A 163 13.46 7.21 -1.76
CA ALA A 163 12.29 7.99 -2.16
C ALA A 163 10.99 7.23 -1.85
N MET A 164 10.85 6.02 -2.39
CA MET A 164 9.64 5.23 -2.26
C MET A 164 9.40 4.78 -0.81
N LEU A 165 10.44 4.27 -0.14
CA LEU A 165 10.30 3.81 1.25
C LEU A 165 9.90 4.94 2.21
N SER A 166 10.49 6.11 2.04
CA SER A 166 10.23 7.23 2.95
C SER A 166 8.83 7.79 2.74
N LEU A 167 8.38 7.91 1.49
CA LEU A 167 7.03 8.40 1.17
C LEU A 167 5.94 7.39 1.51
N ALA A 168 6.16 6.10 1.20
CA ALA A 168 5.19 5.06 1.54
C ALA A 168 4.90 5.02 3.03
N ARG A 169 5.86 5.36 3.89
CA ARG A 169 5.70 5.47 5.35
C ARG A 169 4.91 6.69 5.81
N LEU A 170 4.81 7.74 5.00
CA LEU A 170 4.07 8.96 5.33
C LEU A 170 2.57 8.82 5.02
N LYS A 171 1.90 7.94 5.78
CA LYS A 171 0.48 7.61 5.59
C LYS A 171 -0.42 8.45 6.49
N SER A 172 -1.61 8.78 6.01
CA SER A 172 -2.68 9.38 6.83
C SER A 172 -3.36 8.33 7.70
N HIS A 173 -4.04 8.75 8.78
CA HIS A 173 -4.75 7.83 9.68
C HIS A 173 -5.86 7.02 8.99
N ASP A 174 -6.52 7.62 7.98
CA ASP A 174 -7.65 7.01 7.27
C ASP A 174 -7.22 5.93 6.26
N ASP A 175 -5.94 5.92 5.88
CA ASP A 175 -5.41 5.08 4.79
C ASP A 175 -4.52 3.92 5.28
N TYR A 176 -4.47 3.70 6.59
CA TYR A 176 -3.48 2.85 7.26
C TYR A 176 -3.31 1.48 6.60
N THR A 177 -4.39 0.72 6.44
CA THR A 177 -4.34 -0.67 5.92
C THR A 177 -3.92 -0.73 4.45
N TYR A 178 -4.36 0.22 3.62
CA TYR A 178 -4.07 0.17 2.18
C TYR A 178 -2.65 0.60 1.87
N MET A 179 -2.18 1.67 2.53
CA MET A 179 -0.82 2.13 2.38
C MET A 179 0.19 1.25 3.12
N HIS A 180 -0.26 0.42 4.08
CA HIS A 180 0.52 -0.69 4.63
C HIS A 180 1.01 -1.64 3.54
N SER A 181 0.11 -2.19 2.72
CA SER A 181 0.47 -3.06 1.59
C SER A 181 1.48 -2.41 0.64
N VAL A 182 1.30 -1.13 0.31
CA VAL A 182 2.23 -0.39 -0.58
C VAL A 182 3.62 -0.25 0.04
N ALA A 183 3.70 0.05 1.34
CA ALA A 183 4.98 0.16 2.03
C ALA A 183 5.67 -1.19 2.18
N VAL A 184 4.94 -2.26 2.50
CA VAL A 184 5.48 -3.62 2.58
C VAL A 184 5.97 -4.08 1.20
N ALA A 185 5.26 -3.77 0.12
CA ALA A 185 5.72 -4.01 -1.25
C ALA A 185 7.06 -3.30 -1.55
N ALA A 186 7.19 -2.03 -1.20
CA ALA A 186 8.42 -1.27 -1.39
C ALA A 186 9.58 -1.80 -0.52
N LEU A 187 9.31 -2.19 0.73
CA LEU A 187 10.29 -2.80 1.64
C LEU A 187 10.78 -4.16 1.12
N MET A 188 9.86 -4.99 0.63
CA MET A 188 10.18 -6.28 0.01
C MET A 188 11.06 -6.11 -1.22
N ALA A 189 10.74 -5.16 -2.11
CA ALA A 189 11.56 -4.84 -3.28
C ALA A 189 12.96 -4.37 -2.88
N ALA A 190 13.06 -3.51 -1.87
CA ALA A 190 14.33 -2.99 -1.37
C ALA A 190 15.19 -4.10 -0.73
N LEU A 191 14.57 -5.01 0.02
CA LEU A 191 15.23 -6.16 0.62
C LEU A 191 15.69 -7.17 -0.45
N ALA A 192 14.85 -7.47 -1.44
CA ALA A 192 15.22 -8.32 -2.58
C ALA A 192 16.45 -7.76 -3.32
N ARG A 193 16.46 -6.45 -3.60
CA ARG A 193 17.61 -5.76 -4.18
C ARG A 193 18.87 -5.89 -3.33
N GLN A 194 18.75 -5.71 -2.02
CA GLN A 194 19.87 -5.81 -1.09
C GLN A 194 20.42 -7.24 -0.99
N LEU A 195 19.57 -8.24 -1.20
CA LEU A 195 19.93 -9.65 -1.33
C LEU A 195 20.48 -10.00 -2.73
N GLN A 196 20.55 -9.03 -3.64
CA GLN A 196 21.03 -9.18 -5.01
C GLN A 196 20.20 -10.19 -5.82
N LEU A 197 18.89 -10.25 -5.56
CA LEU A 197 17.97 -11.05 -6.38
C LEU A 197 17.80 -10.44 -7.77
N GLU A 198 17.43 -11.26 -8.74
CA GLU A 198 17.25 -10.83 -10.11
C GLU A 198 16.05 -9.87 -10.26
N PRO A 199 15.98 -9.02 -11.30
CA PRO A 199 14.91 -8.04 -11.47
C PRO A 199 13.50 -8.62 -11.39
N ASP A 200 13.30 -9.84 -11.86
CA ASP A 200 12.01 -10.53 -11.84
C ASP A 200 11.63 -10.99 -10.43
N GLU A 201 12.61 -11.45 -9.65
CA GLU A 201 12.44 -11.81 -8.24
C GLU A 201 12.18 -10.58 -7.37
N ILE A 202 12.77 -9.43 -7.71
CA ILE A 202 12.47 -8.15 -7.05
C ILE A 202 11.00 -7.76 -7.26
N ARG A 203 10.49 -7.89 -8.51
CA ARG A 203 9.07 -7.63 -8.81
C ARG A 203 8.16 -8.63 -8.11
N LEU A 204 8.56 -9.91 -8.07
CA LEU A 204 7.85 -10.95 -7.34
C LEU A 204 7.78 -10.63 -5.83
N ALA A 205 8.88 -10.18 -5.23
CA ALA A 205 8.92 -9.73 -3.83
C ALA A 205 7.95 -8.56 -3.59
N ALA A 206 7.93 -7.58 -4.50
CA ALA A 206 7.03 -6.44 -4.42
C ALA A 206 5.56 -6.87 -4.51
N LYS A 207 5.21 -7.76 -5.45
CA LYS A 207 3.87 -8.34 -5.60
C LYS A 207 3.45 -9.10 -4.35
N ALA A 208 4.34 -9.94 -3.81
CA ALA A 208 4.09 -10.68 -2.58
C ALA A 208 3.85 -9.73 -1.39
N GLY A 209 4.65 -8.66 -1.26
CA GLY A 209 4.45 -7.64 -0.23
C GLY A 209 3.15 -6.85 -0.39
N LEU A 210 2.70 -6.59 -1.62
CA LEU A 210 1.42 -5.92 -1.86
C LEU A 210 0.23 -6.78 -1.41
N LEU A 211 0.32 -8.09 -1.64
CA LEU A 211 -0.76 -9.05 -1.46
C LEU A 211 -0.73 -9.83 -0.14
N HIS A 212 0.32 -9.68 0.68
CA HIS A 212 0.52 -10.49 1.88
C HIS A 212 -0.71 -10.50 2.82
N ASP A 213 -1.41 -9.37 2.87
CA ASP A 213 -2.49 -9.10 3.82
C ASP A 213 -3.90 -9.21 3.21
N MET A 214 -4.04 -9.78 2.01
CA MET A 214 -5.33 -9.80 1.29
C MET A 214 -6.49 -10.42 2.08
N GLY A 215 -6.21 -11.35 2.99
CA GLY A 215 -7.24 -11.93 3.84
C GLY A 215 -7.89 -10.94 4.82
N LYS A 216 -7.25 -9.79 5.11
CA LYS A 216 -7.87 -8.72 5.90
C LYS A 216 -9.11 -8.13 5.22
N ALA A 217 -9.23 -8.24 3.89
CA ALA A 217 -10.40 -7.79 3.14
C ALA A 217 -11.72 -8.48 3.57
N VAL A 218 -11.63 -9.71 4.08
CA VAL A 218 -12.77 -10.53 4.50
C VAL A 218 -12.87 -10.69 6.02
N MET A 219 -12.14 -9.87 6.78
CA MET A 219 -12.24 -9.83 8.24
C MET A 219 -13.43 -8.98 8.70
N PRO A 220 -14.04 -9.30 9.87
CA PRO A 220 -15.08 -8.44 10.45
C PRO A 220 -14.55 -7.02 10.69
N ARG A 221 -15.25 -6.02 10.17
CA ARG A 221 -14.81 -4.61 10.21
C ARG A 221 -14.71 -4.08 11.65
N ASP A 222 -15.62 -4.50 12.52
CA ASP A 222 -15.63 -4.05 13.92
C ASP A 222 -14.42 -4.55 14.71
N ILE A 223 -13.85 -5.71 14.31
CA ILE A 223 -12.61 -6.23 14.86
C ILE A 223 -11.41 -5.52 14.21
N LEU A 224 -11.39 -5.43 12.88
CA LEU A 224 -10.26 -4.86 12.13
C LEU A 224 -10.02 -3.38 12.47
N ASN A 225 -11.10 -2.61 12.68
CA ASN A 225 -11.05 -1.17 12.96
C ASN A 225 -11.21 -0.84 14.46
N LYS A 226 -11.12 -1.85 15.34
CA LYS A 226 -11.35 -1.65 16.77
C LYS A 226 -10.38 -0.60 17.35
N PRO A 227 -10.88 0.42 18.07
CA PRO A 227 -10.06 1.47 18.65
C PRO A 227 -9.39 1.03 19.96
N GLY A 228 -8.56 -0.01 19.91
CA GLY A 228 -7.93 -0.57 21.10
C GLY A 228 -7.29 -1.93 20.89
N LYS A 229 -6.93 -2.60 21.99
CA LYS A 229 -6.45 -3.98 21.95
C LYS A 229 -7.59 -4.93 21.62
N LEU A 230 -7.29 -5.94 20.81
CA LEU A 230 -8.19 -7.06 20.57
C LEU A 230 -8.29 -7.93 21.83
N THR A 231 -9.46 -8.53 22.05
CA THR A 231 -9.60 -9.65 23.00
C THR A 231 -8.94 -10.90 22.43
N ASP A 232 -8.74 -11.93 23.25
CA ASP A 232 -8.15 -13.19 22.79
C ASP A 232 -9.00 -13.86 21.71
N GLU A 233 -10.33 -13.77 21.82
CA GLU A 233 -11.28 -14.30 20.83
C GLU A 233 -11.22 -13.52 19.51
N GLU A 234 -11.19 -12.19 19.59
CA GLU A 234 -11.02 -11.32 18.42
C GLU A 234 -9.67 -11.57 17.72
N PHE A 235 -8.63 -11.81 18.52
CA PHE A 235 -7.30 -12.14 18.01
C PHE A 235 -7.28 -13.48 17.30
N VAL A 236 -7.99 -14.50 17.80
CA VAL A 236 -8.16 -15.78 17.11
C VAL A 236 -8.81 -15.59 15.73
N VAL A 237 -9.82 -14.72 15.63
CA VAL A 237 -10.45 -14.40 14.33
C VAL A 237 -9.44 -13.76 13.37
N ILE A 238 -8.73 -12.72 13.82
CA ILE A 238 -7.76 -12.02 12.97
C ILE A 238 -6.62 -12.93 12.53
N ARG A 239 -6.18 -13.90 13.35
CA ARG A 239 -5.15 -14.88 12.98
C ARG A 239 -5.51 -15.79 11.81
N THR A 240 -6.77 -15.80 11.38
CA THR A 240 -7.21 -16.57 10.20
C THR A 240 -7.00 -15.83 8.87
N HIS A 241 -6.59 -14.56 8.88
CA HIS A 241 -6.42 -13.81 7.64
C HIS A 241 -5.34 -14.39 6.69
N PRO A 242 -4.23 -15.02 7.12
CA PRO A 242 -3.28 -15.59 6.16
C PRO A 242 -3.91 -16.72 5.35
N GLU A 243 -4.61 -17.65 6.01
CA GLU A 243 -5.30 -18.77 5.36
C GLU A 243 -6.41 -18.29 4.43
N ARG A 244 -7.19 -17.30 4.86
CA ARG A 244 -8.26 -16.71 4.04
C ARG A 244 -7.70 -15.92 2.85
N GLY A 245 -6.59 -15.21 3.05
CA GLY A 245 -5.88 -14.51 1.99
C GLY A 245 -5.35 -15.47 0.94
N HIS A 246 -4.70 -16.55 1.36
CA HIS A 246 -4.25 -17.61 0.48
C HIS A 246 -5.42 -18.22 -0.33
N ALA A 247 -6.54 -18.54 0.33
CA ALA A 247 -7.73 -19.06 -0.37
C ALA A 247 -8.31 -18.07 -1.39
N LEU A 248 -8.34 -16.78 -1.07
CA LEU A 248 -8.77 -15.72 -1.98
C LEU A 248 -7.85 -15.58 -3.19
N LEU A 249 -6.53 -15.59 -2.98
CA LEU A 249 -5.54 -15.50 -4.04
C LEU A 249 -5.59 -16.72 -4.98
N MET A 250 -5.73 -17.92 -4.41
CA MET A 250 -5.94 -19.16 -5.18
C MET A 250 -7.22 -19.10 -6.03
N ALA A 251 -8.31 -18.60 -5.47
CA ALA A 251 -9.56 -18.43 -6.20
C ALA A 251 -9.48 -17.36 -7.30
N GLY A 252 -8.57 -16.40 -7.14
CA GLY A 252 -8.25 -15.37 -8.14
C GLY A 252 -7.20 -15.78 -9.16
N GLU A 253 -6.84 -17.06 -9.22
CA GLU A 253 -5.87 -17.64 -10.16
C GLU A 253 -4.47 -16.99 -10.09
N VAL A 254 -4.08 -16.44 -8.94
CA VAL A 254 -2.70 -16.02 -8.69
C VAL A 254 -1.83 -17.28 -8.65
N ALA A 255 -0.96 -17.43 -9.64
CA ALA A 255 -0.22 -18.66 -9.89
C ALA A 255 1.15 -18.69 -9.21
N GLU A 256 1.68 -17.53 -8.78
CA GLU A 256 3.02 -17.45 -8.24
C GLU A 256 3.09 -17.99 -6.81
N GLU A 257 3.76 -19.14 -6.63
CA GLU A 257 3.89 -19.83 -5.36
C GLU A 257 4.48 -18.94 -4.25
N ALA A 258 5.47 -18.10 -4.58
CA ALA A 258 6.06 -17.19 -3.60
C ALA A 258 5.06 -16.15 -3.05
N VAL A 259 4.12 -15.68 -3.88
CA VAL A 259 3.09 -14.71 -3.46
C VAL A 259 2.10 -15.39 -2.51
N LEU A 260 1.65 -16.59 -2.87
CA LEU A 260 0.76 -17.40 -2.04
C LEU A 260 1.41 -17.75 -0.70
N ASP A 261 2.67 -18.18 -0.73
CA ASP A 261 3.44 -18.56 0.45
C ASP A 261 3.66 -17.37 1.41
N VAL A 262 4.01 -16.19 0.88
CA VAL A 262 4.13 -14.98 1.70
C VAL A 262 2.78 -14.63 2.34
N CYS A 263 1.69 -14.66 1.58
CA CYS A 263 0.36 -14.38 2.12
C CYS A 263 0.01 -15.33 3.28
N LEU A 264 0.37 -16.61 3.15
CA LEU A 264 0.07 -17.63 4.15
C LEU A 264 1.01 -17.62 5.36
N HIS A 265 2.30 -17.31 5.17
CA HIS A 265 3.35 -17.56 6.17
C HIS A 265 4.13 -16.32 6.64
N HIS A 266 3.77 -15.09 6.24
CA HIS A 266 4.45 -13.87 6.73
C HIS A 266 4.34 -13.65 8.25
N HIS A 267 3.49 -14.40 8.96
CA HIS A 267 3.40 -14.39 10.43
C HIS A 267 4.07 -15.59 11.12
N GLU A 268 4.74 -16.45 10.34
CA GLU A 268 5.61 -17.48 10.89
C GLU A 268 6.87 -16.87 11.52
N LYS A 269 7.43 -17.57 12.51
CA LYS A 269 8.62 -17.14 13.26
C LYS A 269 9.64 -18.24 13.26
N THR A 270 10.93 -17.90 13.21
CA THR A 270 12.00 -18.89 13.05
C THR A 270 12.13 -19.87 14.23
N ASP A 271 11.60 -19.52 15.41
CA ASP A 271 11.48 -20.39 16.59
C ASP A 271 10.22 -21.28 16.60
N GLY A 272 9.36 -21.19 15.59
CA GLY A 272 8.10 -21.95 15.51
C GLY A 272 6.96 -21.41 16.37
N SER A 273 7.11 -20.25 17.01
CA SER A 273 6.03 -19.63 17.80
C SER A 273 5.03 -18.79 16.96
N GLY A 274 5.20 -18.78 15.64
CA GLY A 274 4.38 -18.05 14.67
C GLY A 274 3.03 -18.72 14.37
N TYR A 275 2.42 -18.32 13.25
CA TYR A 275 1.15 -18.87 12.75
C TYR A 275 1.03 -18.68 11.23
N PRO A 276 0.16 -19.44 10.54
CA PRO A 276 -0.83 -20.40 11.04
C PRO A 276 -0.28 -21.78 11.43
N HIS A 277 0.82 -22.23 10.81
CA HIS A 277 1.31 -23.61 10.86
C HIS A 277 2.44 -23.84 11.87
N ARG A 278 3.01 -22.79 12.46
CA ARG A 278 4.11 -22.88 13.44
C ARG A 278 5.35 -23.56 12.85
N LEU A 279 5.71 -23.12 11.65
CA LEU A 279 6.82 -23.72 10.91
C LEU A 279 8.15 -23.44 11.62
N PRO A 280 9.05 -24.42 11.75
CA PRO A 280 10.42 -24.15 12.14
C PRO A 280 11.12 -23.33 11.06
N GLY A 281 12.12 -22.52 11.44
CA GLY A 281 12.74 -21.54 10.55
C GLY A 281 13.35 -22.08 9.26
N ASP A 282 13.71 -23.35 9.19
CA ASP A 282 14.21 -24.04 7.98
C ASP A 282 13.10 -24.41 6.98
N ARG A 283 11.84 -24.44 7.43
CA ARG A 283 10.66 -24.69 6.59
C ARG A 283 9.90 -23.43 6.16
N ILE A 284 10.33 -22.25 6.61
CA ILE A 284 9.80 -20.96 6.14
C ILE A 284 10.61 -20.54 4.91
N SER A 285 9.94 -20.22 3.80
CA SER A 285 10.61 -19.78 2.58
C SER A 285 11.38 -18.46 2.79
N MET A 286 12.33 -18.18 1.90
CA MET A 286 13.06 -16.91 1.90
C MET A 286 12.12 -15.71 1.77
N PHE A 287 11.16 -15.75 0.83
CA PHE A 287 10.21 -14.66 0.62
C PHE A 287 9.28 -14.47 1.83
N ALA A 288 8.81 -15.54 2.48
CA ALA A 288 8.00 -15.43 3.70
C ALA A 288 8.79 -14.83 4.88
N LYS A 289 10.07 -15.21 5.03
CA LYS A 289 11.00 -14.58 6.00
C LYS A 289 11.19 -13.09 5.72
N MET A 290 11.32 -12.71 4.45
CA MET A 290 11.37 -11.31 4.04
C MET A 290 10.08 -10.58 4.41
N GLY A 291 8.92 -11.19 4.09
CA GLY A 291 7.59 -10.65 4.40
C GLY A 291 7.41 -10.38 5.89
N ALA A 292 7.80 -11.32 6.74
CA ALA A 292 7.71 -11.19 8.20
C ALA A 292 8.49 -9.99 8.76
N VAL A 293 9.72 -9.76 8.26
CA VAL A 293 10.53 -8.62 8.69
C VAL A 293 9.94 -7.29 8.20
N CYS A 294 9.52 -7.25 6.93
CA CYS A 294 8.96 -6.05 6.30
C CYS A 294 7.62 -5.64 6.94
N ASP A 295 6.71 -6.58 7.17
CA ASP A 295 5.41 -6.36 7.83
C ASP A 295 5.61 -5.79 9.25
N VAL A 296 6.40 -6.48 10.09
CA VAL A 296 6.63 -6.03 11.47
C VAL A 296 7.24 -4.63 11.51
N TYR A 297 8.23 -4.35 10.66
CA TYR A 297 8.85 -3.03 10.61
C TYR A 297 7.86 -1.92 10.22
N ASP A 298 7.08 -2.12 9.16
CA ASP A 298 6.08 -1.12 8.76
C ASP A 298 4.99 -0.95 9.84
N ALA A 299 4.56 -2.06 10.45
CA ALA A 299 3.53 -2.08 11.48
C ALA A 299 3.92 -1.29 12.75
N ILE A 300 5.21 -1.26 13.12
CA ILE A 300 5.71 -0.52 14.30
C ILE A 300 6.18 0.91 13.99
N THR A 301 6.57 1.19 12.74
CA THR A 301 6.98 2.53 12.30
C THR A 301 5.83 3.40 11.78
N SER A 302 4.69 2.80 11.47
CA SER A 302 3.51 3.52 10.98
C SER A 302 2.68 4.15 12.09
N ASN A 303 2.18 5.37 11.83
CA ASN A 303 1.21 6.04 12.69
C ASN A 303 -0.15 5.35 12.59
N ARG A 304 -0.74 5.00 13.75
CA ARG A 304 -2.10 4.47 13.88
C ARG A 304 -2.98 5.51 14.58
N PRO A 305 -4.31 5.51 14.38
CA PRO A 305 -5.21 6.50 15.00
C PRO A 305 -5.02 6.67 16.52
N TYR A 306 -4.51 5.65 17.21
CA TYR A 306 -4.30 5.64 18.66
C TYR A 306 -2.83 5.59 19.09
N LYS A 307 -1.87 5.65 18.16
CA LYS A 307 -0.44 5.48 18.48
C LYS A 307 0.46 6.10 17.42
N GLN A 308 1.39 6.96 17.83
CA GLN A 308 2.48 7.39 16.96
C GLN A 308 3.43 6.22 16.69
N GLY A 309 3.83 6.06 15.42
CA GLY A 309 4.85 5.11 15.00
C GLY A 309 6.17 5.41 15.70
N TRP A 310 6.95 4.37 15.95
CA TRP A 310 8.29 4.55 16.48
C TRP A 310 9.22 5.14 15.40
N ASP A 311 10.26 5.85 15.85
CA ASP A 311 11.34 6.26 14.96
C ASP A 311 11.92 5.04 14.22
N PRO A 312 12.26 5.16 12.92
CA PRO A 312 12.86 4.07 12.13
C PRO A 312 14.00 3.34 12.81
N ALA A 313 14.90 4.10 13.42
CA ALA A 313 16.12 3.57 13.97
C ALA A 313 15.89 2.91 15.34
N GLU A 314 14.97 3.45 16.13
CA GLU A 314 14.47 2.81 17.35
C GLU A 314 13.74 1.50 17.03
N SER A 315 12.98 1.48 15.94
CA SER A 315 12.26 0.29 15.47
C SER A 315 13.22 -0.85 15.12
N ILE A 316 14.29 -0.55 14.39
CA ILE A 316 15.37 -1.52 14.11
C ILE A 316 16.00 -2.03 15.41
N ALA A 317 16.31 -1.13 16.35
CA ALA A 317 16.93 -1.53 17.62
C ALA A 317 16.03 -2.47 18.44
N ARG A 318 14.73 -2.22 18.48
CA ARG A 318 13.76 -3.11 19.16
C ARG A 318 13.59 -4.44 18.45
N MET A 319 13.50 -4.43 17.12
CA MET A 319 13.44 -5.66 16.33
C MET A 319 14.69 -6.52 16.51
N ALA A 320 15.88 -5.91 16.64
CA ALA A 320 17.10 -6.64 16.94
C ALA A 320 17.05 -7.36 18.31
N GLY A 321 16.33 -6.78 19.28
CA GLY A 321 16.02 -7.44 20.56
C GLY A 321 15.11 -8.67 20.41
N TRP A 322 14.25 -8.70 19.38
CA TRP A 322 13.38 -9.85 19.05
C TRP A 322 14.02 -10.82 18.07
N ALA A 323 15.11 -10.44 17.39
CA ALA A 323 15.72 -11.24 16.33
C ALA A 323 16.13 -12.65 16.78
N LYS A 324 16.40 -12.86 18.08
CA LYS A 324 16.54 -14.20 18.66
C LYS A 324 15.18 -14.91 18.65
N GLY A 325 14.94 -15.69 17.59
CA GLY A 325 13.78 -16.58 17.46
C GLY A 325 12.62 -16.02 16.63
N HIS A 326 12.51 -14.69 16.48
CA HIS A 326 11.45 -14.12 15.64
C HIS A 326 11.84 -14.14 14.16
N PHE A 327 13.05 -13.67 13.82
CA PHE A 327 13.48 -13.42 12.45
C PHE A 327 14.66 -14.31 12.05
N ASP A 328 14.81 -14.55 10.75
CA ASP A 328 16.03 -15.12 10.20
C ASP A 328 17.16 -14.08 10.27
N SER A 329 18.30 -14.46 10.83
CA SER A 329 19.40 -13.52 11.10
C SER A 329 20.02 -12.94 9.83
N ALA A 330 20.10 -13.72 8.74
CA ALA A 330 20.67 -13.25 7.48
C ALA A 330 19.72 -12.27 6.81
N ILE A 331 18.43 -12.61 6.76
CA ILE A 331 17.38 -11.75 6.20
C ILE A 331 17.25 -10.45 6.99
N PHE A 332 17.23 -10.52 8.33
CA PHE A 332 17.15 -9.33 9.17
C PHE A 332 18.37 -8.41 8.99
N LYS A 333 19.58 -8.96 8.87
CA LYS A 333 20.79 -8.17 8.60
C LYS A 333 20.74 -7.50 7.22
N ALA A 334 20.27 -8.21 6.19
CA ALA A 334 20.07 -7.64 4.86
C ALA A 334 19.03 -6.51 4.91
N PHE A 335 17.92 -6.70 5.63
CA PHE A 335 16.90 -5.67 5.83
C PHE A 335 17.44 -4.41 6.51
N VAL A 336 18.23 -4.55 7.57
CA VAL A 336 18.87 -3.39 8.22
C VAL A 336 19.83 -2.68 7.25
N THR A 337 20.52 -3.44 6.40
CA THR A 337 21.41 -2.86 5.39
C THR A 337 20.64 -2.09 4.33
N SER A 338 19.49 -2.59 3.87
CA SER A 338 18.68 -1.92 2.83
C SER A 338 18.06 -0.60 3.30
N LEU A 339 17.79 -0.48 4.60
CA LEU A 339 17.29 0.75 5.23
C LEU A 339 18.38 1.75 5.59
N GLY A 340 19.64 1.32 5.63
CA GLY A 340 20.78 2.10 6.10
C GLY A 340 20.79 2.37 7.61
N ILE A 341 21.96 2.78 8.13
CA ILE A 341 22.16 3.03 9.57
C ILE A 341 21.32 4.22 10.04
N TYR A 342 21.14 5.24 9.19
CA TYR A 342 20.31 6.39 9.49
C TYR A 342 19.29 6.56 8.36
N PRO A 343 18.08 5.98 8.50
CA PRO A 343 17.02 6.13 7.51
C PRO A 343 16.68 7.60 7.26
N THR A 344 16.30 7.95 6.03
CA THR A 344 15.78 9.30 5.74
C THR A 344 14.60 9.64 6.63
N GLY A 345 14.56 10.88 7.09
CA GLY A 345 13.61 11.35 8.11
C GLY A 345 14.08 11.15 9.56
N SER A 346 15.16 10.41 9.82
CA SER A 346 15.70 10.25 11.18
C SER A 346 16.16 11.59 11.75
N LEU A 347 15.79 11.86 13.00
CA LEU A 347 16.28 13.01 13.75
C LEU A 347 17.62 12.67 14.42
N VAL A 348 18.65 13.46 14.15
CA VAL A 348 20.02 13.22 14.65
C VAL A 348 20.59 14.46 15.29
N ARG A 349 21.40 14.26 16.34
CA ARG A 349 22.21 15.31 16.94
C ARG A 349 23.65 15.15 16.46
N LEU A 350 24.22 16.26 16.01
CA LEU A 350 25.59 16.34 15.53
C LEU A 350 26.55 16.76 16.66
N LYS A 351 27.85 16.49 16.50
CA LYS A 351 28.92 16.86 17.45
C LYS A 351 28.91 18.36 17.75
N SER A 352 28.55 19.19 16.78
CA SER A 352 28.39 20.64 16.96
C SER A 352 27.30 21.04 17.96
N GLY A 353 26.36 20.13 18.29
CA GLY A 353 25.14 20.43 19.04
C GLY A 353 23.98 20.88 18.14
N LEU A 354 24.11 20.75 16.82
CA LEU A 354 23.01 20.99 15.89
C LEU A 354 22.12 19.74 15.80
N LEU A 355 20.81 19.95 15.72
CA LEU A 355 19.86 18.93 15.30
C LEU A 355 19.63 19.01 13.80
N ALA A 356 19.52 17.85 13.19
CA ALA A 356 19.30 17.69 11.76
C ALA A 356 18.36 16.52 11.46
N VAL A 357 17.73 16.60 10.29
CA VAL A 357 16.99 15.47 9.71
C VAL A 357 17.82 14.87 8.59
N VAL A 358 17.92 13.55 8.53
CA VAL A 358 18.60 12.85 7.43
C VAL A 358 17.81 13.05 6.14
N THR A 359 18.46 13.60 5.11
CA THR A 359 17.85 13.82 3.80
C THR A 359 18.20 12.71 2.83
N ARG A 360 19.48 12.31 2.78
CA ARG A 360 19.97 11.33 1.80
C ARG A 360 21.02 10.42 2.41
N GLN A 361 20.93 9.13 2.10
CA GLN A 361 21.93 8.15 2.50
C GLN A 361 23.18 8.22 1.61
N ASN A 362 24.29 7.73 2.15
CA ASN A 362 25.53 7.59 1.42
C ASN A 362 25.96 6.12 1.44
N ASP A 363 25.83 5.45 0.28
CA ASP A 363 26.16 4.04 0.12
C ASP A 363 27.65 3.75 0.38
N ALA A 364 28.53 4.72 0.09
CA ALA A 364 29.96 4.60 0.35
C ALA A 364 30.35 4.90 1.81
N ALA A 365 29.49 5.59 2.56
CA ALA A 365 29.74 6.02 3.93
C ALA A 365 28.46 5.96 4.77
N LEU A 366 28.03 4.75 5.16
CA LEU A 366 26.75 4.49 5.83
C LEU A 366 26.53 5.28 7.14
N THR A 367 27.60 5.70 7.80
CA THR A 367 27.54 6.51 9.04
C THR A 367 27.58 8.01 8.81
N ALA A 368 27.78 8.46 7.58
CA ALA A 368 27.96 9.85 7.19
C ALA A 368 26.96 10.25 6.08
N PRO A 369 25.65 10.24 6.37
CA PRO A 369 24.63 10.67 5.42
C PRO A 369 24.65 12.19 5.20
N GLU A 370 23.90 12.64 4.21
CA GLU A 370 23.54 14.05 4.07
C GLU A 370 22.37 14.38 5.00
N VAL A 371 22.47 15.52 5.68
CA VAL A 371 21.49 15.95 6.68
C VAL A 371 21.11 17.41 6.47
N LYS A 372 19.87 17.78 6.82
CA LYS A 372 19.41 19.17 6.88
C LYS A 372 19.34 19.63 8.32
N VAL A 373 20.26 20.49 8.73
CA VAL A 373 20.27 21.07 10.09
C VAL A 373 19.19 22.15 10.18
N PHE A 374 18.54 22.26 11.34
CA PHE A 374 17.43 23.22 11.52
C PHE A 374 17.29 23.77 12.96
N PHE A 375 18.02 23.22 13.93
CA PHE A 375 17.95 23.68 15.32
C PHE A 375 19.31 23.56 16.04
N SER A 376 19.57 24.43 17.01
CA SER A 376 20.78 24.40 17.83
C SER A 376 20.43 24.09 19.28
N THR A 377 20.89 22.95 19.81
CA THR A 377 20.65 22.57 21.22
C THR A 377 21.43 23.43 22.20
N LYS A 378 22.52 24.08 21.75
CA LYS A 378 23.33 24.98 22.58
C LYS A 378 22.64 26.33 22.80
N GLN A 379 21.93 26.82 21.79
CA GLN A 379 21.22 28.10 21.83
C GLN A 379 19.73 27.96 22.15
N GLY A 380 19.17 26.75 22.00
CA GLY A 380 17.74 26.50 22.18
C GLY A 380 16.88 27.16 21.10
N LEU A 381 17.42 27.38 19.90
CA LEU A 381 16.79 28.16 18.84
C LEU A 381 16.87 27.45 17.49
N HIS A 382 15.88 27.72 16.65
CA HIS A 382 15.91 27.35 15.23
C HIS A 382 17.03 28.09 14.50
N VAL A 383 17.70 27.37 13.61
CA VAL A 383 18.70 27.95 12.71
C VAL A 383 18.17 27.87 11.27
N PRO A 384 18.62 28.77 10.36
CA PRO A 384 18.28 28.67 8.96
C PRO A 384 18.59 27.27 8.41
N PRO A 385 17.61 26.58 7.79
CA PRO A 385 17.84 25.23 7.29
C PRO A 385 18.95 25.20 6.25
N ARG A 386 19.95 24.34 6.44
CA ARG A 386 21.04 24.12 5.47
C ARG A 386 21.36 22.64 5.34
N LEU A 387 21.68 22.22 4.12
CA LEU A 387 22.19 20.89 3.85
C LEU A 387 23.65 20.77 4.28
N LEU A 388 24.00 19.60 4.82
CA LEU A 388 25.34 19.26 5.25
C LEU A 388 25.61 17.81 4.83
N ASP A 389 26.59 17.63 3.94
CA ASP A 389 27.14 16.32 3.62
C ASP A 389 28.19 15.94 4.67
N LEU A 390 27.87 14.96 5.52
CA LEU A 390 28.78 14.50 6.58
C LEU A 390 29.97 13.70 6.04
N SER A 391 29.92 13.25 4.78
CA SER A 391 31.02 12.54 4.14
C SER A 391 32.03 13.46 3.46
N SER A 392 31.67 14.75 3.30
CA SER A 392 32.54 15.73 2.66
C SER A 392 33.86 15.90 3.44
N PRO A 393 35.04 15.90 2.79
CA PRO A 393 36.34 16.03 3.46
C PRO A 393 36.49 17.29 4.33
N GLY A 394 35.74 18.36 4.04
CA GLY A 394 35.74 19.60 4.83
C GLY A 394 34.76 19.61 6.01
N CYS A 395 33.93 18.58 6.15
CA CYS A 395 32.95 18.48 7.22
C CYS A 395 33.59 17.87 8.48
N THR A 396 33.68 18.67 9.55
CA THR A 396 34.21 18.20 10.85
C THR A 396 33.12 17.67 11.78
N ASP A 397 31.86 17.74 11.35
CA ASP A 397 30.73 17.30 12.12
C ASP A 397 30.43 15.82 11.89
N ARG A 398 29.78 15.20 12.87
CA ARG A 398 29.36 13.80 12.79
C ARG A 398 28.14 13.56 13.67
N ILE A 399 27.34 12.55 13.31
CA ILE A 399 26.24 12.10 14.16
C ILE A 399 26.83 11.55 15.45
N ILE A 400 26.42 12.12 16.59
CA ILE A 400 26.83 11.64 17.93
C ILE A 400 25.74 10.80 18.57
N VAL A 401 24.46 11.10 18.29
CA VAL A 401 23.33 10.36 18.82
C VAL A 401 22.10 10.56 17.93
N ARG A 402 21.21 9.56 17.93
CA ARG A 402 19.87 9.66 17.36
C ARG A 402 18.93 10.25 18.39
N GLU A 403 18.05 11.13 17.98
CA GLU A 403 17.08 11.79 18.85
C GLU A 403 15.68 11.26 18.58
N SER A 404 14.86 11.17 19.63
CA SER A 404 13.42 10.94 19.47
C SER A 404 12.69 12.27 19.42
N ASN A 405 11.82 12.46 18.42
CA ASN A 405 10.98 13.65 18.36
C ASN A 405 9.92 13.71 19.48
N GLU A 406 9.73 12.64 20.26
CA GLU A 406 8.87 12.66 21.45
C GLU A 406 9.34 13.69 22.49
N SER A 407 10.67 13.87 22.59
CA SER A 407 11.28 14.81 23.53
C SER A 407 11.23 16.26 23.03
N TRP A 408 11.25 16.45 21.71
CA TRP A 408 11.37 17.77 21.08
C TRP A 408 10.04 18.35 20.59
N LYS A 409 9.12 17.48 20.18
CA LYS A 409 7.79 17.81 19.64
C LYS A 409 7.84 18.78 18.45
N PHE A 410 8.85 18.66 17.59
CA PHE A 410 8.90 19.42 16.36
C PHE A 410 7.78 18.98 15.41
N GLY A 411 6.99 19.94 14.94
CA GLY A 411 6.03 19.71 13.85
C GLY A 411 6.73 19.61 12.50
N HIS A 412 6.13 18.87 11.56
CA HIS A 412 6.47 18.89 10.14
C HIS A 412 7.95 18.61 9.79
N LEU A 413 8.65 17.77 10.56
CA LEU A 413 10.03 17.35 10.23
C LEU A 413 10.14 16.76 8.81
N ASP A 414 9.05 16.20 8.29
CA ASP A 414 9.01 15.63 6.95
C ASP A 414 9.22 16.66 5.83
N GLU A 415 8.85 17.93 6.06
CA GLU A 415 9.10 19.02 5.09
C GLU A 415 10.60 19.25 4.87
N LEU A 416 11.42 18.93 5.88
CA LEU A 416 12.86 19.12 5.80
C LEU A 416 13.53 18.14 4.82
N TRP A 417 12.90 17.01 4.48
CA TRP A 417 13.49 16.04 3.54
C TRP A 417 12.64 15.79 2.29
N ALA A 418 11.31 15.80 2.38
CA ALA A 418 10.42 15.51 1.26
C ALA A 418 10.06 16.74 0.40
N GLY A 419 10.06 17.93 1.02
CA GLY A 419 9.53 19.15 0.39
C GLY A 419 7.99 19.21 0.37
N GLU A 420 7.44 20.42 0.31
CA GLU A 420 5.99 20.65 0.50
C GLU A 420 5.12 20.06 -0.62
N GLU A 421 5.60 20.09 -1.87
CA GLU A 421 4.83 19.61 -3.02
C GLU A 421 4.58 18.10 -2.95
N ALA A 422 5.62 17.32 -2.64
CA ALA A 422 5.52 15.87 -2.49
C ALA A 422 4.60 15.48 -1.33
N LEU A 423 4.68 16.20 -0.20
CA LEU A 423 3.80 15.98 0.94
C LEU A 423 2.33 16.30 0.62
N ARG A 424 2.08 17.37 -0.13
CA ARG A 424 0.74 17.74 -0.58
C ARG A 424 0.14 16.67 -1.47
N LYS A 425 0.94 16.10 -2.37
CA LYS A 425 0.51 15.00 -3.24
C LYS A 425 -0.02 13.84 -2.40
N ILE A 426 0.71 13.39 -1.39
CA ILE A 426 0.31 12.27 -0.53
C ILE A 426 -0.72 12.64 0.57
N GLY A 427 -1.40 13.79 0.43
CA GLY A 427 -2.51 14.16 1.31
C GLY A 427 -2.12 14.71 2.68
N ARG A 428 -0.84 14.99 2.94
CA ARG A 428 -0.42 15.71 4.16
C ARG A 428 -0.76 17.20 4.02
N LYS A 429 -1.79 17.65 4.73
CA LYS A 429 -2.10 19.07 4.93
C LYS A 429 -1.39 19.59 6.17
N ARG A 430 -1.01 20.87 6.15
CA ARG A 430 -0.41 21.58 7.30
C ARG A 430 -1.35 21.62 8.48
#